data_AF-A0A662PXP2-F1
#
_entry.id   AF-A0A662PXP2-F1
#
_cell.length_a   1.000
_cell.length_b   1.000
_cell.length_c   1.000
_cell.angle_alpha   90.00
_cell.angle_beta   90.00
_cell.angle_gamma   90.00
#
_symmetry.space_group_name_H-M   'P 1'
#
loop_
_entity.id
_entity.type
_entity.pdbx_description
1 polymer ?
#
loop_
_entity_poly.entity_id
_entity_poly.type
_entity_poly.pdbx_seq_one_letter_code
_entity_poly.pdbx_strand_id
1 'polypeptide(L)'
;MVIVEPPTHPIEGFYVELENMIMAVKGVLQPPGRAIALPTYVLLDEGFKRIRSLEESLNYFIERYPEYYSWFSFAGKRLPAPPLDAVDKVYNPLSVKHVERISPEAEEFRRTLVEESGIDESFIGITGSILLGKCSPRSDIDLIVYGIENGRRVYESMRELRRSGGLEPLKDYYELRKSRLDSPLPLRTWMTVERSKILTGIFSGKAYTAKIVPLPSEYWESLDQECVEMGSTGFIGEVVDDEYSILTPNKYSVSVERRLFGEVEEGEVVEVFSMRSRFAEMASYGDRVKVVGRLETVKLGGRKWKRVFLGNDEMDVIIPFHYI
;
A
#
# COMPACT_ATOMS: atom_id res chain seq x y z
N MET A 1 25.42 -9.39 -14.83
CA MET A 1 24.49 -8.36 -14.31
C MET A 1 23.11 -8.72 -14.80
N VAL A 2 22.18 -9.01 -13.90
CA VAL A 2 20.76 -9.08 -14.27
C VAL A 2 20.33 -7.63 -14.52
N ILE A 3 19.88 -7.32 -15.73
CA ILE A 3 19.31 -6.00 -16.03
C ILE A 3 17.96 -5.98 -15.33
N VAL A 4 17.83 -5.11 -14.34
CA VAL A 4 16.57 -4.87 -13.64
C VAL A 4 15.82 -3.81 -14.43
N GLU A 5 14.61 -4.12 -14.88
CA GLU A 5 13.77 -3.20 -15.65
C GLU A 5 12.61 -2.67 -14.79
N PRO A 6 12.17 -1.42 -15.02
CA PRO A 6 10.99 -0.88 -14.35
C PRO A 6 9.72 -1.63 -14.79
N PRO A 7 8.66 -1.62 -13.96
CA PRO A 7 7.41 -2.28 -14.31
C PRO A 7 6.75 -1.63 -15.54
N THR A 8 6.45 -2.47 -16.53
CA THR A 8 5.73 -2.10 -17.76
C THR A 8 4.27 -2.55 -17.75
N HIS A 9 3.90 -3.41 -16.79
CA HIS A 9 2.55 -3.93 -16.62
C HIS A 9 1.91 -3.34 -15.36
N PRO A 10 0.56 -3.24 -15.31
CA PRO A 10 -0.10 -2.62 -14.17
C PRO A 10 0.14 -3.40 -12.87
N ILE A 11 0.75 -2.74 -11.89
CA ILE A 11 0.90 -3.21 -10.50
C ILE A 11 0.54 -2.08 -9.54
N GLU A 12 0.68 -2.28 -8.22
CA GLU A 12 0.40 -1.26 -7.20
C GLU A 12 0.90 0.14 -7.62
N GLY A 13 -0.01 1.12 -7.59
CA GLY A 13 0.26 2.51 -7.99
C GLY A 13 -0.04 2.84 -9.46
N PHE A 14 -0.30 1.86 -10.30
CA PHE A 14 -0.96 2.07 -11.59
C PHE A 14 -2.46 2.30 -11.41
N TYR A 15 -3.08 2.90 -12.43
CA TYR A 15 -4.53 2.89 -12.58
C TYR A 15 -4.91 2.31 -13.94
N VAL A 16 -6.10 1.72 -14.01
CA VAL A 16 -6.71 1.24 -15.26
C VAL A 16 -8.08 1.87 -15.42
N GLU A 17 -8.46 2.18 -16.65
CA GLU A 17 -9.77 2.69 -17.03
C GLU A 17 -10.58 1.58 -17.68
N LEU A 18 -11.80 1.38 -17.20
CA LEU A 18 -12.79 0.49 -17.80
C LEU A 18 -14.08 1.29 -17.93
N GLU A 19 -14.48 1.57 -19.17
CA GLU A 19 -15.60 2.42 -19.54
C GLU A 19 -15.54 3.78 -18.83
N ASN A 20 -16.43 4.04 -17.87
CA ASN A 20 -16.49 5.28 -17.13
C ASN A 20 -15.83 5.20 -15.75
N MET A 21 -14.99 4.19 -15.50
CA MET A 21 -14.45 3.90 -14.18
C MET A 21 -12.93 3.83 -14.17
N ILE A 22 -12.31 4.66 -13.33
CA ILE A 22 -10.86 4.60 -13.08
C ILE A 22 -10.64 3.81 -11.79
N MET A 23 -9.88 2.73 -11.91
CA MET A 23 -9.59 1.80 -10.82
C MET A 23 -8.12 1.85 -10.43
N ALA A 24 -7.85 1.88 -9.12
CA ALA A 24 -6.48 1.75 -8.61
C ALA A 24 -6.08 0.28 -8.63
N VAL A 25 -4.98 -0.03 -9.31
CA VAL A 25 -4.39 -1.39 -9.30
C VAL A 25 -3.82 -1.67 -7.92
N LYS A 26 -4.07 -2.88 -7.41
CA LYS A 26 -3.67 -3.31 -6.07
C LYS A 26 -2.68 -4.45 -6.14
N GLY A 27 -1.60 -4.31 -5.36
CA GLY A 27 -0.61 -5.36 -5.18
C GLY A 27 0.35 -5.55 -6.35
N VAL A 28 1.31 -6.44 -6.14
CA VAL A 28 2.40 -6.70 -7.09
C VAL A 28 2.07 -7.89 -7.97
N LEU A 29 1.47 -8.95 -7.40
CA LEU A 29 1.00 -10.09 -8.15
C LEU A 29 -0.31 -9.78 -8.88
N GLN A 30 -0.31 -10.07 -10.17
CA GLN A 30 -1.49 -9.94 -11.03
C GLN A 30 -1.77 -11.28 -11.71
N PRO A 31 -3.04 -11.71 -11.79
CA PRO A 31 -3.38 -12.90 -12.56
C PRO A 31 -3.04 -12.71 -14.05
N PRO A 32 -2.70 -13.78 -14.79
CA PRO A 32 -2.36 -13.67 -16.20
C PRO A 32 -3.46 -12.96 -17.01
N GLY A 33 -3.07 -11.92 -17.75
CA GLY A 33 -3.99 -11.14 -18.60
C GLY A 33 -5.03 -10.31 -17.84
N ARG A 34 -4.91 -10.12 -16.52
CA ARG A 34 -5.85 -9.36 -15.69
C ARG A 34 -5.11 -8.40 -14.77
N ALA A 35 -5.82 -7.40 -14.23
CA ALA A 35 -5.32 -6.56 -13.16
C ALA A 35 -6.33 -6.52 -12.00
N ILE A 36 -5.89 -6.86 -10.80
CA ILE A 36 -6.67 -6.65 -9.58
C ILE A 36 -6.77 -5.15 -9.35
N ALA A 37 -7.97 -4.59 -9.48
CA ALA A 37 -8.17 -3.15 -9.45
C ALA A 37 -9.48 -2.77 -8.76
N LEU A 38 -9.44 -1.71 -7.96
CA LEU A 38 -10.59 -1.23 -7.19
C LEU A 38 -11.06 0.14 -7.68
N PRO A 39 -12.37 0.32 -7.96
CA PRO A 39 -12.93 1.61 -8.36
C PRO A 39 -12.55 2.74 -7.40
N THR A 40 -11.93 3.79 -7.95
CA THR A 40 -11.52 4.97 -7.19
C THR A 40 -12.20 6.23 -7.71
N TYR A 41 -12.42 6.32 -9.02
CA TYR A 41 -13.19 7.39 -9.63
C TYR A 41 -14.22 6.84 -10.60
N VAL A 42 -15.40 7.46 -10.58
CA VAL A 42 -16.48 7.24 -11.53
C VAL A 42 -16.66 8.53 -12.31
N LEU A 43 -16.51 8.45 -13.63
CA LEU A 43 -16.78 9.53 -14.56
C LEU A 43 -18.29 9.67 -14.73
N LEU A 44 -18.76 10.92 -14.59
CA LEU A 44 -20.15 11.33 -14.75
C LEU A 44 -20.21 12.36 -15.88
N ASP A 45 -21.40 12.59 -16.45
CA ASP A 45 -21.61 13.58 -17.52
C ASP A 45 -21.04 14.96 -17.15
N GLU A 46 -21.15 15.34 -15.87
CA GLU A 46 -20.54 16.55 -15.30
C GLU A 46 -19.52 16.20 -14.19
N GLY A 47 -18.34 15.74 -14.60
CA GLY A 47 -17.17 15.62 -13.72
C GLY A 47 -16.90 14.20 -13.23
N PHE A 48 -16.62 14.04 -11.94
CA PHE A 48 -16.30 12.72 -11.36
C PHE A 48 -16.75 12.61 -9.91
N LYS A 49 -17.09 11.37 -9.50
CA LYS A 49 -17.28 10.99 -8.10
C LYS A 49 -16.07 10.17 -7.65
N ARG A 50 -15.43 10.59 -6.55
CA ARG A 50 -14.37 9.81 -5.89
C ARG A 50 -14.98 8.84 -4.88
N ILE A 51 -14.73 7.55 -5.06
CA ILE A 51 -15.07 6.50 -4.11
C ILE A 51 -13.95 6.40 -3.08
N ARG A 52 -14.29 6.37 -1.79
CA ARG A 52 -13.30 6.38 -0.69
C ARG A 52 -13.29 5.11 0.16
N SER A 53 -14.45 4.49 0.39
CA SER A 53 -14.51 3.27 1.18
C SER A 53 -14.26 2.04 0.31
N LEU A 54 -13.61 1.03 0.89
CA LEU A 54 -13.39 -0.26 0.24
C LEU A 54 -14.72 -0.95 -0.08
N GLU A 55 -15.68 -0.86 0.83
CA GLU A 55 -17.02 -1.44 0.67
C GLU A 55 -17.78 -0.80 -0.50
N GLU A 56 -17.84 0.54 -0.58
CA GLU A 56 -18.50 1.23 -1.71
C GLU A 56 -17.82 0.87 -3.04
N SER A 57 -16.48 0.79 -3.05
CA SER A 57 -15.69 0.43 -4.21
C SER A 57 -15.99 -0.99 -4.71
N LEU A 58 -16.04 -1.97 -3.80
CA LEU A 58 -16.35 -3.35 -4.12
C LEU A 58 -17.79 -3.52 -4.58
N ASN A 59 -18.77 -2.94 -3.87
CA ASN A 59 -20.18 -3.03 -4.24
C ASN A 59 -20.41 -2.42 -5.63
N TYR A 60 -19.84 -1.24 -5.89
CA TYR A 60 -19.94 -0.58 -7.19
C TYR A 60 -19.37 -1.42 -8.34
N PHE A 61 -18.25 -2.12 -8.10
CA PHE A 61 -17.66 -3.03 -9.08
C PHE A 61 -18.54 -4.25 -9.35
N ILE A 62 -19.00 -4.92 -8.28
CA ILE A 62 -19.78 -6.16 -8.36
C ILE A 62 -21.13 -5.91 -9.06
N GLU A 63 -21.77 -4.76 -8.83
CA GLU A 63 -23.01 -4.39 -9.49
C GLU A 63 -22.88 -4.23 -11.01
N ARG A 64 -21.72 -3.79 -11.51
CA ARG A 64 -21.50 -3.52 -12.94
C ARG A 64 -20.82 -4.64 -13.69
N TYR A 65 -19.81 -5.26 -13.07
CA TYR A 65 -18.98 -6.28 -13.71
C TYR A 65 -18.87 -7.54 -12.82
N PRO A 66 -19.98 -8.18 -12.46
CA PRO A 66 -19.96 -9.39 -11.63
C PRO A 66 -19.13 -10.53 -12.25
N GLU A 67 -19.01 -10.58 -13.58
CA GLU A 67 -18.20 -11.53 -14.34
C GLU A 67 -16.69 -11.35 -14.13
N TYR A 68 -16.24 -10.15 -13.76
CA TYR A 68 -14.83 -9.85 -13.45
C TYR A 68 -14.51 -10.00 -11.96
N TYR A 69 -15.48 -10.39 -11.13
CA TYR A 69 -15.29 -10.66 -9.72
C TYR A 69 -15.02 -12.15 -9.48
N SER A 70 -13.75 -12.56 -9.55
CA SER A 70 -13.34 -13.97 -9.59
C SER A 70 -12.66 -14.43 -8.30
N TRP A 71 -12.75 -15.72 -7.96
CA TRP A 71 -12.01 -16.34 -6.86
C TRP A 71 -10.53 -16.53 -7.23
N PHE A 72 -9.62 -16.16 -6.34
CA PHE A 72 -8.19 -16.37 -6.49
C PHE A 72 -7.61 -17.12 -5.29
N SER A 73 -7.05 -18.31 -5.53
CA SER A 73 -6.46 -19.15 -4.48
C SER A 73 -5.32 -18.45 -3.75
N PHE A 74 -4.46 -17.73 -4.46
CA PHE A 74 -3.32 -17.01 -3.87
C PHE A 74 -3.73 -15.91 -2.90
N ALA A 75 -4.97 -15.41 -3.00
CA ALA A 75 -5.54 -14.41 -2.10
C ALA A 75 -6.56 -15.00 -1.12
N GLY A 76 -7.00 -16.25 -1.33
CA GLY A 76 -8.02 -16.91 -0.52
C GLY A 76 -9.38 -16.20 -0.53
N LYS A 77 -9.66 -15.38 -1.55
CA LYS A 77 -10.91 -14.63 -1.66
C LYS A 77 -11.25 -14.25 -3.09
N ARG A 78 -12.46 -13.73 -3.29
CA ARG A 78 -12.86 -13.09 -4.56
C ARG A 78 -12.29 -11.68 -4.66
N LEU A 79 -11.75 -11.34 -5.83
CA LEU A 79 -11.18 -10.03 -6.12
C LEU A 79 -11.72 -9.48 -7.44
N PRO A 80 -11.90 -8.15 -7.56
CA PRO A 80 -12.19 -7.50 -8.83
C PRO A 80 -10.94 -7.55 -9.72
N ALA A 81 -11.03 -8.24 -10.85
CA ALA A 81 -9.92 -8.48 -11.75
C ALA A 81 -10.38 -8.43 -13.22
N PRO A 82 -10.67 -7.22 -13.75
CA PRO A 82 -10.98 -7.05 -15.17
C PRO A 82 -9.84 -7.56 -16.06
N PRO A 83 -10.15 -8.12 -17.24
CA PRO A 83 -9.15 -8.52 -18.20
C PRO A 83 -8.53 -7.30 -18.88
N LEU A 84 -7.24 -7.37 -19.16
CA LEU A 84 -6.47 -6.26 -19.70
C LEU A 84 -6.86 -5.88 -21.13
N ASP A 85 -7.48 -6.79 -21.88
CA ASP A 85 -8.01 -6.54 -23.23
C ASP A 85 -9.30 -5.72 -23.23
N ALA A 86 -10.02 -5.67 -22.10
CA ALA A 86 -11.19 -4.80 -21.90
C ALA A 86 -10.82 -3.43 -21.32
N VAL A 87 -9.58 -3.23 -20.88
CA VAL A 87 -9.12 -1.95 -20.31
C VAL A 87 -8.91 -0.94 -21.43
N ASP A 88 -9.59 0.20 -21.35
CA ASP A 88 -9.50 1.29 -22.33
C ASP A 88 -8.17 2.03 -22.24
N LYS A 89 -7.65 2.17 -21.01
CA LYS A 89 -6.45 2.96 -20.75
C LYS A 89 -5.71 2.51 -19.50
N VAL A 90 -4.38 2.54 -19.59
CA VAL A 90 -3.48 2.32 -18.46
C VAL A 90 -2.79 3.63 -18.10
N TYR A 91 -2.88 4.01 -16.83
CA TYR A 91 -2.15 5.13 -16.25
C TYR A 91 -0.90 4.61 -15.55
N ASN A 92 0.26 4.83 -16.18
CA ASN A 92 1.55 4.43 -15.66
C ASN A 92 2.18 5.57 -14.84
N PRO A 93 2.46 5.38 -13.52
CA PRO A 93 3.06 6.42 -12.68
C PRO A 93 4.48 6.80 -13.07
N LEU A 94 5.18 5.98 -13.88
CA LEU A 94 6.54 6.25 -14.37
C LEU A 94 6.55 7.05 -15.68
N SER A 95 5.41 7.16 -16.37
CA SER A 95 5.27 7.90 -17.62
C SER A 95 5.01 9.39 -17.42
N VAL A 96 5.53 9.96 -16.33
CA VAL A 96 5.29 11.33 -15.84
C VAL A 96 5.54 12.38 -16.94
N LYS A 97 6.44 12.11 -17.90
CA LYS A 97 6.71 12.95 -19.09
C LYS A 97 5.46 13.26 -19.96
N HIS A 98 4.33 12.56 -19.77
CA HIS A 98 3.09 12.74 -20.52
C HIS A 98 1.92 13.34 -19.72
N VAL A 99 2.14 13.74 -18.47
CA VAL A 99 1.10 14.41 -17.66
C VAL A 99 1.12 15.90 -17.97
N GLU A 100 0.08 16.42 -18.63
CA GLU A 100 0.00 17.83 -19.07
C GLU A 100 0.19 18.86 -17.95
N ARG A 101 -0.01 18.46 -16.68
CA ARG A 101 0.10 19.33 -15.49
C ARG A 101 0.58 18.56 -14.26
N ILE A 102 1.88 18.31 -14.16
CA ILE A 102 2.48 17.88 -12.89
C ILE A 102 2.58 19.10 -11.98
N SER A 103 2.26 18.94 -10.69
CA SER A 103 2.52 19.98 -9.71
C SER A 103 4.02 20.28 -9.66
N PRO A 104 4.48 21.54 -9.78
CA PRO A 104 5.90 21.88 -9.71
C PRO A 104 6.59 21.29 -8.47
N GLU A 105 5.92 21.29 -7.33
CA GLU A 105 6.41 20.73 -6.07
C GLU A 105 6.52 19.21 -6.09
N ALA A 106 5.65 18.51 -6.83
CA ALA A 106 5.73 17.05 -6.96
C ALA A 106 6.91 16.62 -7.83
N GLU A 107 7.16 17.34 -8.93
CA GLU A 107 8.31 17.10 -9.79
C GLU A 107 9.62 17.52 -9.11
N GLU A 108 9.62 18.64 -8.40
CA GLU A 108 10.76 19.07 -7.57
C GLU A 108 11.08 18.00 -6.54
N PHE A 109 10.07 17.48 -5.82
CA PHE A 109 10.29 16.44 -4.82
C PHE A 109 10.86 15.16 -5.44
N ARG A 110 10.27 14.71 -6.55
CA ARG A 110 10.75 13.54 -7.30
C ARG A 110 12.23 13.71 -7.70
N ARG A 111 12.58 14.86 -8.27
CA ARG A 111 13.95 15.16 -8.70
C ARG A 111 14.92 15.20 -7.53
N THR A 112 14.57 15.86 -6.43
CA THR A 112 15.39 15.87 -5.21
C THR A 112 15.65 14.45 -4.72
N LEU A 113 14.64 13.57 -4.71
CA LEU A 113 14.84 12.18 -4.29
C LEU A 113 15.74 11.40 -5.26
N VAL A 114 15.63 11.61 -6.57
CA VAL A 114 16.56 11.02 -7.56
C VAL A 114 18.00 11.46 -7.30
N GLU A 115 18.21 12.77 -7.10
CA GLU A 115 19.53 13.35 -6.86
C GLU A 115 20.16 12.85 -5.55
N GLU A 116 19.41 12.87 -4.45
CA GLU A 116 19.91 12.49 -3.12
C GLU A 116 20.10 10.98 -2.96
N SER A 117 19.23 10.16 -3.59
CA SER A 117 19.32 8.70 -3.48
C SER A 117 20.22 8.07 -4.54
N GLY A 118 20.43 8.75 -5.67
CA GLY A 118 21.18 8.28 -6.84
C GLY A 118 20.53 7.08 -7.56
N ILE A 119 19.22 6.88 -7.40
CA ILE A 119 18.48 5.85 -8.15
C ILE A 119 18.28 6.30 -9.60
N ASP A 120 18.03 5.35 -10.49
CA ASP A 120 17.61 5.65 -11.86
C ASP A 120 16.19 6.26 -11.85
N GLU A 121 16.00 7.37 -12.57
CA GLU A 121 14.73 8.10 -12.61
C GLU A 121 13.55 7.25 -13.11
N SER A 122 13.83 6.17 -13.84
CA SER A 122 12.83 5.24 -14.37
C SER A 122 12.16 4.37 -13.31
N PHE A 123 12.65 4.37 -12.06
CA PHE A 123 12.06 3.61 -10.95
C PHE A 123 11.25 4.46 -9.97
N ILE A 124 11.14 5.78 -10.19
CA ILE A 124 10.37 6.67 -9.32
C ILE A 124 9.38 7.50 -10.14
N GLY A 125 8.15 7.56 -9.64
CA GLY A 125 7.04 8.18 -10.33
C GLY A 125 6.09 8.92 -9.40
N ILE A 126 5.09 9.53 -10.01
CA ILE A 126 3.99 10.23 -9.34
C ILE A 126 2.70 9.47 -9.65
N THR A 127 1.92 9.17 -8.61
CA THR A 127 0.66 8.42 -8.70
C THR A 127 -0.51 9.27 -8.20
N GLY A 128 -1.64 8.63 -7.91
CA GLY A 128 -2.78 9.27 -7.28
C GLY A 128 -3.45 10.33 -8.15
N SER A 129 -3.95 11.38 -7.49
CA SER A 129 -4.75 12.40 -8.17
C SER A 129 -3.98 13.21 -9.22
N ILE A 130 -2.65 13.34 -9.05
CA ILE A 130 -1.79 14.06 -9.99
C ILE A 130 -1.64 13.28 -11.29
N LEU A 131 -1.34 11.97 -11.21
CA LEU A 131 -1.25 11.09 -12.38
C LEU A 131 -2.52 11.09 -13.23
N LEU A 132 -3.68 11.17 -12.57
CA LEU A 132 -4.99 11.15 -13.23
C LEU A 132 -5.43 12.53 -13.77
N GLY A 133 -4.64 13.59 -13.55
CA GLY A 133 -5.04 14.96 -13.89
C GLY A 133 -6.27 15.44 -13.11
N LYS A 134 -6.55 14.83 -11.95
CA LYS A 134 -7.69 15.14 -11.06
C LYS A 134 -7.23 15.83 -9.77
N CYS A 135 -6.07 16.49 -9.82
CA CYS A 135 -5.50 17.20 -8.67
C CYS A 135 -6.03 18.64 -8.54
N SER A 136 -6.07 19.15 -7.32
CA SER A 136 -6.28 20.56 -7.00
C SER A 136 -5.01 21.14 -6.36
N PRO A 137 -4.90 22.46 -6.16
CA PRO A 137 -3.78 23.04 -5.41
C PRO A 137 -3.60 22.49 -3.98
N ARG A 138 -4.64 21.85 -3.42
CA ARG A 138 -4.63 21.19 -2.11
C ARG A 138 -4.37 19.68 -2.17
N SER A 139 -4.13 19.12 -3.37
CA SER A 139 -3.84 17.69 -3.51
C SER A 139 -2.51 17.33 -2.90
N ASP A 140 -2.50 16.19 -2.23
CA ASP A 140 -1.30 15.57 -1.69
C ASP A 140 -0.39 15.09 -2.86
N ILE A 141 0.91 15.03 -2.60
CA ILE A 141 1.91 14.47 -3.50
C ILE A 141 1.99 12.96 -3.22
N ASP A 142 1.48 12.15 -4.14
CA ASP A 142 1.59 10.70 -4.06
C ASP A 142 2.80 10.23 -4.90
N LEU A 143 3.88 9.80 -4.24
CA LEU A 143 5.06 9.23 -4.87
C LEU A 143 5.01 7.70 -4.86
N ILE A 144 5.64 7.10 -5.87
CA ILE A 144 5.88 5.66 -5.90
C ILE A 144 7.31 5.36 -6.35
N VAL A 145 7.94 4.43 -5.67
CA VAL A 145 9.29 3.93 -5.95
C VAL A 145 9.19 2.42 -6.17
N TYR A 146 9.77 1.93 -7.26
CA TYR A 146 9.83 0.49 -7.55
C TYR A 146 11.22 -0.07 -7.29
N GLY A 147 11.26 -1.26 -6.70
CA GLY A 147 12.48 -1.95 -6.32
C GLY A 147 12.75 -1.83 -4.83
N ILE A 148 13.03 -2.94 -4.15
CA ILE A 148 13.34 -2.95 -2.72
C ILE A 148 14.59 -2.10 -2.43
N GLU A 149 15.66 -2.31 -3.20
CA GLU A 149 16.92 -1.59 -2.98
C GLU A 149 16.81 -0.10 -3.33
N ASN A 150 16.15 0.23 -4.45
CA ASN A 150 15.83 1.62 -4.79
C ASN A 150 15.01 2.28 -3.69
N GLY A 151 14.02 1.57 -3.18
CA GLY A 151 13.18 1.97 -2.07
C GLY A 151 13.96 2.29 -0.81
N ARG A 152 14.88 1.41 -0.41
CA ARG A 152 15.75 1.62 0.77
C ARG A 152 16.62 2.86 0.62
N ARG A 153 17.22 3.07 -0.56
CA ARG A 153 18.01 4.28 -0.85
C ARG A 153 17.16 5.55 -0.75
N VAL A 154 15.98 5.55 -1.36
CA VAL A 154 15.04 6.70 -1.25
C VAL A 154 14.59 6.91 0.19
N TYR A 155 14.29 5.84 0.93
CA TYR A 155 13.90 5.91 2.34
C TYR A 155 14.97 6.59 3.19
N GLU A 156 16.24 6.19 3.04
CA GLU A 156 17.35 6.81 3.76
C GLU A 156 17.55 8.28 3.36
N SER A 157 17.46 8.62 2.07
CA SER A 157 17.48 10.04 1.64
C SER A 157 16.33 10.85 2.24
N MET A 158 15.12 10.29 2.33
CA MET A 158 13.99 10.94 3.00
C MET A 158 14.25 11.12 4.51
N ARG A 159 14.89 10.16 5.18
CA ARG A 159 15.31 10.31 6.58
C ARG A 159 16.32 11.43 6.76
N GLU A 160 17.29 11.54 5.87
CA GLU A 160 18.28 12.62 5.89
C GLU A 160 17.65 13.98 5.64
N LEU A 161 16.75 14.09 4.65
CA LEU A 161 15.97 15.31 4.41
C LEU A 161 15.06 15.66 5.59
N ARG A 162 14.48 14.67 6.28
CA ARG A 162 13.72 14.89 7.54
C ARG A 162 14.63 15.47 8.63
N ARG A 163 15.86 14.98 8.76
CA ARG A 163 16.83 15.46 9.77
C ARG A 163 17.38 16.85 9.46
N SER A 164 17.59 17.18 8.19
CA SER A 164 18.09 18.48 7.73
C SER A 164 17.00 19.56 7.62
N GLY A 165 15.74 19.18 7.80
CA GLY A 165 14.58 20.10 7.75
C GLY A 165 13.98 20.30 6.36
N GLY A 166 14.43 19.55 5.35
CA GLY A 166 13.83 19.55 4.01
C GLY A 166 12.46 18.85 3.95
N LEU A 167 12.17 17.96 4.91
CA LEU A 167 10.84 17.36 5.08
C LEU A 167 10.34 17.61 6.51
N GLU A 168 9.08 18.02 6.68
CA GLU A 168 8.45 18.14 8.02
C GLU A 168 7.52 16.96 8.33
N PRO A 169 7.43 16.51 9.59
CA PRO A 169 6.45 15.49 10.00
C PRO A 169 5.03 15.88 9.57
N LEU A 170 4.20 14.88 9.32
CA LEU A 170 2.83 15.14 8.88
C LEU A 170 2.07 15.99 9.92
N LYS A 171 1.55 17.13 9.48
CA LYS A 171 0.71 17.99 10.32
C LYS A 171 -0.69 17.41 10.41
N ASP A 172 -1.41 17.76 11.47
CA ASP A 172 -2.82 17.39 11.57
C ASP A 172 -3.60 18.08 10.45
N TYR A 173 -4.26 17.31 9.59
CA TYR A 173 -5.09 17.85 8.53
C TYR A 173 -6.28 16.95 8.22
N TYR A 174 -7.28 17.55 7.59
CA TYR A 174 -8.63 17.00 7.44
C TYR A 174 -8.70 15.66 6.69
N GLU A 175 -7.92 15.49 5.61
CA GLU A 175 -7.97 14.26 4.81
C GLU A 175 -7.39 13.05 5.57
N LEU A 176 -6.33 13.27 6.38
CA LEU A 176 -5.82 12.22 7.26
C LEU A 176 -6.88 11.74 8.23
N ARG A 177 -7.55 12.67 8.94
CA ARG A 177 -8.60 12.33 9.91
C ARG A 177 -9.69 11.46 9.28
N LYS A 178 -10.13 11.84 8.08
CA LYS A 178 -11.10 11.07 7.30
C LYS A 178 -10.62 9.67 6.95
N SER A 179 -9.34 9.54 6.55
CA SER A 179 -8.73 8.26 6.17
C SER A 179 -8.51 7.29 7.34
N ARG A 180 -8.77 7.73 8.58
CA ARG A 180 -8.59 6.96 9.81
C ARG A 180 -9.89 6.72 10.58
N LEU A 181 -11.04 7.13 10.03
CA LEU A 181 -12.36 6.89 10.64
C LEU A 181 -12.73 5.40 10.67
N ASP A 182 -12.13 4.59 9.79
CA ASP A 182 -12.28 3.13 9.65
C ASP A 182 -11.32 2.36 10.57
N SER A 183 -11.13 2.79 11.82
CA SER A 183 -10.16 2.16 12.73
C SER A 183 -10.55 2.25 14.20
N PRO A 184 -10.24 1.22 15.02
CA PRO A 184 -10.51 1.21 16.45
C PRO A 184 -9.52 2.05 17.26
N LEU A 185 -8.39 2.46 16.67
CA LEU A 185 -7.41 3.26 17.39
C LEU A 185 -7.91 4.69 17.56
N PRO A 186 -7.70 5.32 18.74
CA PRO A 186 -8.01 6.72 18.92
C PRO A 186 -7.28 7.58 17.88
N LEU A 187 -7.96 8.61 17.37
CA LEU A 187 -7.37 9.51 16.37
C LEU A 187 -6.04 10.11 16.83
N ARG A 188 -5.89 10.40 18.12
CA ARG A 188 -4.63 10.89 18.70
C ARG A 188 -3.50 9.88 18.53
N THR A 189 -3.76 8.59 18.73
CA THR A 189 -2.78 7.51 18.53
C THR A 189 -2.36 7.45 17.07
N TRP A 190 -3.32 7.46 16.14
CA TRP A 190 -3.01 7.54 14.70
C TRP A 190 -2.15 8.75 14.35
N MET A 191 -2.48 9.92 14.87
CA MET A 191 -1.70 11.13 14.59
C MET A 191 -0.27 11.05 15.13
N THR A 192 -0.05 10.42 16.28
CA THR A 192 1.29 10.20 16.82
C THR A 192 2.10 9.28 15.89
N VAL A 193 1.49 8.19 15.43
CA VAL A 193 2.15 7.24 14.52
C VAL A 193 2.42 7.86 13.15
N GLU A 194 1.43 8.54 12.55
CA GLU A 194 1.61 9.17 11.23
C GLU A 194 2.67 10.28 11.23
N ARG A 195 2.95 10.88 12.39
CA ARG A 195 4.04 11.84 12.56
C ARG A 195 5.42 11.19 12.67
N SER A 196 5.50 9.93 13.12
CA SER A 196 6.78 9.22 13.20
C SER A 196 7.22 8.64 11.85
N LYS A 197 6.28 8.46 10.91
CA LYS A 197 6.56 7.96 9.56
C LYS A 197 7.46 8.90 8.75
N ILE A 198 8.28 8.28 7.92
CA ILE A 198 9.15 8.95 6.96
C ILE A 198 8.50 9.00 5.59
N LEU A 199 7.76 7.96 5.20
CA LEU A 199 7.09 7.90 3.91
C LEU A 199 5.86 8.82 3.84
N THR A 200 5.48 9.44 4.95
CA THR A 200 4.42 10.43 5.01
C THR A 200 4.92 11.70 5.69
N GLY A 201 4.58 12.86 5.15
CA GLY A 201 5.02 14.14 5.73
C GLY A 201 4.61 15.34 4.91
N ILE A 202 5.33 16.44 5.08
CA ILE A 202 5.17 17.68 4.33
C ILE A 202 6.47 18.00 3.57
N PHE A 203 6.36 18.33 2.29
CA PHE A 203 7.43 18.87 1.43
C PHE A 203 6.94 20.19 0.82
N SER A 204 7.71 21.27 0.99
CA SER A 204 7.36 22.60 0.47
C SER A 204 5.90 23.02 0.77
N GLY A 205 5.43 22.74 1.99
CA GLY A 205 4.06 23.08 2.44
C GLY A 205 2.95 22.15 1.95
N LYS A 206 3.25 21.12 1.15
CA LYS A 206 2.28 20.12 0.67
C LYS A 206 2.47 18.78 1.37
N ALA A 207 1.37 18.12 1.72
CA ALA A 207 1.43 16.76 2.24
C ALA A 207 1.89 15.79 1.16
N TYR A 208 2.68 14.79 1.55
CA TYR A 208 3.10 13.71 0.66
C TYR A 208 2.85 12.35 1.29
N THR A 209 2.69 11.35 0.43
CA THR A 209 2.81 9.93 0.76
C THR A 209 3.68 9.27 -0.30
N ALA A 210 4.70 8.54 0.12
CA ALA A 210 5.54 7.72 -0.73
C ALA A 210 5.22 6.24 -0.50
N LYS A 211 5.16 5.47 -1.59
CA LYS A 211 5.07 4.01 -1.53
C LYS A 211 6.33 3.40 -2.12
N ILE A 212 6.90 2.44 -1.42
CA ILE A 212 7.95 1.59 -1.95
C ILE A 212 7.32 0.26 -2.33
N VAL A 213 7.36 -0.08 -3.61
CA VAL A 213 6.74 -1.30 -4.16
C VAL A 213 7.84 -2.21 -4.68
N PRO A 214 7.94 -3.47 -4.21
CA PRO A 214 8.92 -4.40 -4.74
C PRO A 214 8.63 -4.69 -6.21
N LEU A 215 9.69 -4.96 -6.98
CA LEU A 215 9.50 -5.45 -8.35
C LEU A 215 8.88 -6.86 -8.31
N PRO A 216 8.16 -7.29 -9.36
CA PRO A 216 7.63 -8.65 -9.43
C PRO A 216 8.68 -9.74 -9.20
N SER A 217 9.93 -9.51 -9.64
CA SER A 217 11.06 -10.43 -9.43
C SER A 217 11.61 -10.45 -8.00
N GLU A 218 11.30 -9.44 -7.19
CA GLU A 218 11.74 -9.30 -5.80
C GLU A 218 10.63 -9.70 -4.80
N TYR A 219 9.40 -9.85 -5.29
CA TYR A 219 8.24 -10.07 -4.44
C TYR A 219 8.16 -11.51 -3.92
N TRP A 220 7.85 -11.65 -2.63
CA TRP A 220 7.95 -12.93 -1.91
C TRP A 220 6.71 -13.82 -1.99
N GLU A 221 5.59 -13.32 -2.53
CA GLU A 221 4.39 -14.14 -2.76
C GLU A 221 4.39 -14.76 -4.16
N SER A 222 3.56 -15.80 -4.36
CA SER A 222 3.39 -16.47 -5.66
C SER A 222 1.92 -16.64 -6.03
N LEU A 223 1.62 -16.62 -7.34
CA LEU A 223 0.29 -17.00 -7.85
C LEU A 223 -0.05 -18.48 -7.60
N ASP A 224 0.95 -19.31 -7.37
CA ASP A 224 0.77 -20.75 -7.09
C ASP A 224 0.43 -21.03 -5.62
N GLN A 225 0.47 -20.00 -4.75
CA GLN A 225 0.13 -20.18 -3.35
C GLN A 225 -1.38 -20.35 -3.15
N GLU A 226 -1.76 -21.00 -2.06
CA GLU A 226 -3.15 -21.10 -1.61
C GLU A 226 -3.27 -20.46 -0.24
N CYS A 227 -4.21 -19.52 -0.10
CA CYS A 227 -4.51 -18.89 1.17
C CYS A 227 -5.90 -19.32 1.64
N VAL A 228 -6.00 -19.72 2.90
CA VAL A 228 -7.25 -20.21 3.50
C VAL A 228 -7.49 -19.42 4.79
N GLU A 229 -8.64 -18.74 4.85
CA GLU A 229 -9.07 -17.98 6.02
C GLU A 229 -9.42 -18.92 7.18
N MET A 230 -8.92 -18.59 8.37
CA MET A 230 -9.11 -19.34 9.62
C MET A 230 -9.90 -18.51 10.66
N GLY A 231 -10.52 -17.40 10.23
CA GLY A 231 -11.21 -16.44 11.10
C GLY A 231 -10.30 -15.34 11.62
N SER A 232 -10.72 -14.65 12.68
CA SER A 232 -9.96 -13.52 13.26
C SER A 232 -9.08 -13.97 14.43
N THR A 233 -7.95 -13.29 14.61
CA THR A 233 -7.07 -13.49 15.77
C THR A 233 -6.60 -12.16 16.34
N GLY A 234 -6.19 -12.19 17.61
CA GLY A 234 -5.51 -11.08 18.23
C GLY A 234 -4.51 -11.57 19.26
N PHE A 235 -3.37 -10.89 19.34
CA PHE A 235 -2.28 -11.22 20.26
C PHE A 235 -1.42 -10.01 20.59
N ILE A 236 -0.61 -10.16 21.64
CA ILE A 236 0.52 -9.30 21.96
C ILE A 236 1.80 -10.07 21.62
N GLY A 237 2.75 -9.42 20.99
CA GLY A 237 4.00 -10.04 20.59
C GLY A 237 5.14 -9.04 20.37
N GLU A 238 6.32 -9.56 20.13
CA GLU A 238 7.52 -8.79 19.79
C GLU A 238 7.81 -8.91 18.30
N VAL A 239 8.06 -7.79 17.62
CA VAL A 239 8.50 -7.80 16.23
C VAL A 239 9.93 -8.34 16.17
N VAL A 240 10.12 -9.48 15.51
CA VAL A 240 11.42 -10.15 15.37
C VAL A 240 12.02 -9.98 13.98
N ASP A 241 11.26 -9.42 13.03
CA ASP A 241 11.73 -9.05 11.69
C ASP A 241 10.82 -7.96 11.11
N ASP A 242 11.43 -6.87 10.64
CA ASP A 242 10.80 -5.72 10.02
C ASP A 242 11.41 -5.37 8.64
N GLU A 243 12.11 -6.31 7.99
CA GLU A 243 12.84 -6.09 6.73
C GLU A 243 11.97 -5.46 5.63
N TYR A 244 10.67 -5.80 5.62
CA TYR A 244 9.69 -5.35 4.62
C TYR A 244 8.63 -4.40 5.19
N SER A 245 8.91 -3.81 6.36
CA SER A 245 8.00 -2.91 7.07
C SER A 245 7.73 -1.60 6.35
N ILE A 246 8.67 -1.12 5.53
CA ILE A 246 8.55 0.14 4.76
C ILE A 246 7.88 -0.06 3.40
N LEU A 247 7.58 -1.30 3.02
CA LEU A 247 7.09 -1.62 1.68
C LEU A 247 5.55 -1.51 1.58
N THR A 248 5.05 -1.50 0.36
CA THR A 248 3.64 -1.73 0.03
C THR A 248 3.58 -2.75 -1.11
N PRO A 249 3.11 -3.98 -0.86
CA PRO A 249 2.67 -4.56 0.42
C PRO A 249 3.76 -4.60 1.50
N ASN A 250 3.40 -4.53 2.78
CA ASN A 250 4.33 -4.66 3.92
C ASN A 250 4.19 -6.00 4.63
N LYS A 251 5.27 -6.39 5.31
CA LYS A 251 5.34 -7.60 6.14
C LYS A 251 6.19 -7.39 7.40
N TYR A 252 5.75 -8.01 8.48
CA TYR A 252 6.47 -8.17 9.74
C TYR A 252 6.48 -9.64 10.15
N SER A 253 7.50 -10.09 10.89
CA SER A 253 7.42 -11.34 11.65
C SER A 253 7.30 -11.00 13.13
N VAL A 254 6.29 -11.57 13.80
CA VAL A 254 6.00 -11.26 15.21
C VAL A 254 5.99 -12.55 16.03
N SER A 255 6.83 -12.59 17.06
CA SER A 255 6.82 -13.65 18.07
C SER A 255 5.68 -13.42 19.06
N VAL A 256 4.74 -14.35 19.14
CA VAL A 256 3.55 -14.24 19.99
C VAL A 256 3.95 -14.42 21.45
N GLU A 257 3.81 -13.38 22.27
CA GLU A 257 4.05 -13.46 23.72
C GLU A 257 2.79 -13.85 24.49
N ARG A 258 1.64 -13.31 24.08
CA ARG A 258 0.36 -13.53 24.75
C ARG A 258 -0.77 -13.54 23.75
N ARG A 259 -1.49 -14.66 23.67
CA ARG A 259 -2.71 -14.77 22.87
C ARG A 259 -3.85 -14.00 23.53
N LEU A 260 -4.61 -13.24 22.73
CA LEU A 260 -5.87 -12.61 23.18
C LEU A 260 -7.06 -13.47 22.73
N PHE A 261 -7.11 -13.86 21.46
CA PHE A 261 -8.12 -14.76 20.89
C PHE A 261 -7.67 -15.34 19.54
N GLY A 262 -8.43 -16.30 19.00
CA GLY A 262 -8.12 -16.98 17.73
C GLY A 262 -7.07 -18.10 17.87
N GLU A 263 -6.66 -18.66 16.74
CA GLU A 263 -5.85 -19.89 16.65
C GLU A 263 -4.34 -19.61 16.44
N VAL A 264 -3.76 -18.80 17.32
CA VAL A 264 -2.29 -18.61 17.42
C VAL A 264 -1.77 -19.18 18.73
N GLU A 265 -0.51 -19.59 18.79
CA GLU A 265 0.12 -20.15 20.00
C GLU A 265 1.16 -19.20 20.59
N GLU A 266 1.31 -19.20 21.91
CA GLU A 266 2.40 -18.45 22.56
C GLU A 266 3.75 -19.09 22.20
N GLY A 267 4.73 -18.27 21.81
CA GLY A 267 6.00 -18.69 21.24
C GLY A 267 5.98 -18.94 19.71
N GLU A 268 4.80 -18.90 19.07
CA GLU A 268 4.69 -18.98 17.61
C GLU A 268 5.23 -17.69 16.96
N VAL A 269 5.99 -17.81 15.87
CA VAL A 269 6.32 -16.66 15.02
C VAL A 269 5.32 -16.59 13.88
N VAL A 270 4.55 -15.52 13.82
CA VAL A 270 3.47 -15.32 12.85
C VAL A 270 3.83 -14.16 11.92
N GLU A 271 3.61 -14.37 10.62
CA GLU A 271 3.72 -13.31 9.62
C GLU A 271 2.55 -12.34 9.78
N VAL A 272 2.80 -11.02 9.83
CA VAL A 272 1.77 -9.98 9.77
C VAL A 272 1.93 -9.24 8.46
N PHE A 273 0.91 -9.26 7.61
CA PHE A 273 1.01 -8.83 6.22
C PHE A 273 -0.11 -7.85 5.84
N SER A 274 0.20 -6.83 5.04
CA SER A 274 -0.82 -5.91 4.53
C SER A 274 -0.55 -5.40 3.13
N MET A 275 -1.63 -5.27 2.35
CA MET A 275 -1.63 -4.57 1.07
C MET A 275 -1.78 -3.05 1.20
N ARG A 276 -2.11 -2.53 2.40
CA ARG A 276 -2.37 -1.09 2.62
C ARG A 276 -1.10 -0.43 3.16
N SER A 277 -0.63 0.61 2.48
CA SER A 277 0.51 1.44 2.91
C SER A 277 0.33 2.07 4.29
N ARG A 278 -0.90 2.19 4.81
CA ARG A 278 -1.14 2.69 6.17
C ARG A 278 -0.50 1.82 7.26
N PHE A 279 -0.26 0.54 6.97
CA PHE A 279 0.39 -0.38 7.91
C PHE A 279 1.90 -0.45 7.70
N ALA A 280 2.45 0.27 6.72
CA ALA A 280 3.89 0.46 6.61
C ALA A 280 4.37 1.37 7.75
N GLU A 281 5.62 1.16 8.18
CA GLU A 281 6.30 1.91 9.26
C GLU A 281 5.56 1.89 10.62
N MET A 282 4.66 0.94 10.86
CA MET A 282 3.87 0.92 12.10
C MET A 282 4.66 0.45 13.32
N ALA A 283 5.66 -0.40 13.12
CA ALA A 283 6.50 -0.98 14.17
C ALA A 283 7.91 -1.23 13.61
N SER A 284 8.89 -1.40 14.49
CA SER A 284 10.27 -1.77 14.17
C SER A 284 10.68 -3.03 14.92
N TYR A 285 11.80 -3.65 14.53
CA TYR A 285 12.41 -4.76 15.27
C TYR A 285 12.53 -4.43 16.77
N GLY A 286 12.13 -5.38 17.63
CA GLY A 286 12.11 -5.25 19.07
C GLY A 286 10.91 -4.49 19.64
N ASP A 287 10.05 -3.90 18.81
CA ASP A 287 8.81 -3.32 19.30
C ASP A 287 7.88 -4.41 19.81
N ARG A 288 7.38 -4.18 21.02
CA ARG A 288 6.24 -4.93 21.54
C ARG A 288 4.96 -4.35 20.96
N VAL A 289 4.18 -5.17 20.27
CA VAL A 289 2.99 -4.76 19.51
C VAL A 289 1.73 -5.50 19.95
N LYS A 290 0.57 -4.84 19.80
CA LYS A 290 -0.73 -5.50 19.74
C LYS A 290 -1.09 -5.70 18.26
N VAL A 291 -1.45 -6.93 17.90
CA VAL A 291 -1.91 -7.30 16.56
C VAL A 291 -3.35 -7.80 16.65
N VAL A 292 -4.22 -7.33 15.75
CA VAL A 292 -5.55 -7.89 15.48
C VAL A 292 -5.74 -7.94 13.98
N GLY A 293 -6.19 -9.07 13.47
CA GLY A 293 -6.59 -9.16 12.08
C GLY A 293 -7.06 -10.55 11.68
N ARG A 294 -7.15 -10.77 10.38
CA ARG A 294 -7.62 -12.04 9.82
C ARG A 294 -6.50 -13.07 9.77
N LEU A 295 -6.67 -14.17 10.47
CA LEU A 295 -5.76 -15.31 10.44
C LEU A 295 -5.97 -16.12 9.15
N GLU A 296 -4.87 -16.41 8.47
CA GLU A 296 -4.85 -17.21 7.25
C GLU A 296 -3.77 -18.28 7.36
N THR A 297 -4.05 -19.44 6.79
CA THR A 297 -3.03 -20.41 6.42
C THR A 297 -2.59 -20.11 4.99
N VAL A 298 -1.28 -19.99 4.76
CA VAL A 298 -0.71 -19.97 3.41
C VAL A 298 -0.03 -21.29 3.11
N LYS A 299 -0.21 -21.81 1.91
CA LYS A 299 0.45 -23.02 1.40
C LYS A 299 1.17 -22.70 0.10
N LEU A 300 2.45 -23.08 0.00
CA LEU A 300 3.24 -22.93 -1.23
C LEU A 300 4.35 -23.98 -1.25
N GLY A 301 4.47 -24.74 -2.34
CA GLY A 301 5.58 -25.69 -2.53
C GLY A 301 5.72 -26.72 -1.40
N GLY A 302 4.61 -27.21 -0.84
CA GLY A 302 4.58 -28.15 0.28
C GLY A 302 4.83 -27.53 1.67
N ARG A 303 5.16 -26.24 1.74
CA ARG A 303 5.25 -25.49 2.99
C ARG A 303 3.88 -24.95 3.39
N LYS A 304 3.63 -24.87 4.69
CA LYS A 304 2.42 -24.31 5.29
C LYS A 304 2.83 -23.40 6.45
N TRP A 305 2.34 -22.18 6.49
CA TRP A 305 2.56 -21.26 7.60
C TRP A 305 1.30 -20.45 7.89
N LYS A 306 1.24 -19.84 9.08
CA LYS A 306 0.18 -18.91 9.46
C LYS A 306 0.61 -17.48 9.17
N ARG A 307 -0.34 -16.65 8.77
CA ARG A 307 -0.19 -15.20 8.71
C ARG A 307 -1.43 -14.49 9.23
N VAL A 308 -1.27 -13.27 9.72
CA VAL A 308 -2.36 -12.33 10.00
C VAL A 308 -2.38 -11.27 8.90
N PHE A 309 -3.42 -11.28 8.09
CA PHE A 309 -3.67 -10.27 7.07
C PHE A 309 -4.36 -9.04 7.69
N LEU A 310 -3.83 -7.84 7.41
CA LEU A 310 -4.40 -6.56 7.81
C LEU A 310 -4.89 -5.77 6.58
N GLY A 311 -6.07 -5.18 6.66
CA GLY A 311 -6.57 -4.17 5.73
C GLY A 311 -7.95 -4.43 5.13
N ASN A 312 -8.68 -5.45 5.56
CA ASN A 312 -10.03 -5.75 5.09
C ASN A 312 -11.11 -5.53 6.15
N ASP A 313 -10.71 -5.30 7.41
CA ASP A 313 -11.61 -5.03 8.53
C ASP A 313 -11.19 -3.72 9.22
N GLU A 314 -12.15 -2.96 9.73
CA GLU A 314 -11.84 -1.74 10.48
C GLU A 314 -11.05 -2.05 11.76
N MET A 315 -11.28 -3.22 12.37
CA MET A 315 -10.63 -3.70 13.58
C MET A 315 -9.17 -4.12 13.38
N ASP A 316 -8.70 -4.20 12.14
CA ASP A 316 -7.32 -4.60 11.81
C ASP A 316 -6.32 -3.59 12.39
N VAL A 317 -5.35 -4.09 13.17
CA VAL A 317 -4.35 -3.25 13.82
C VAL A 317 -3.02 -3.98 13.98
N ILE A 318 -1.93 -3.24 13.81
CA ILE A 318 -0.63 -3.50 14.43
C ILE A 318 -0.21 -2.19 15.08
N ILE A 319 0.02 -2.19 16.40
CA ILE A 319 0.36 -0.97 17.13
C ILE A 319 1.36 -1.26 18.25
N PRO A 320 2.51 -0.57 18.27
CA PRO A 320 3.45 -0.66 19.39
C PRO A 320 2.87 -0.13 20.70
N PHE A 321 3.25 -0.78 21.81
CA PHE A 321 2.81 -0.39 23.16
C PHE A 321 3.24 1.02 23.57
N HIS A 322 4.33 1.55 23.00
CA HIS A 322 4.78 2.90 23.30
C HIS A 322 3.87 4.01 22.74
N TYR A 323 2.86 3.66 21.93
CA TYR A 323 1.83 4.59 21.42
C TYR A 323 0.48 4.49 22.15
N ILE A 324 0.29 3.52 23.05
CA ILE A 324 -0.99 3.24 23.73
C ILE A 324 -0.93 3.38 25.24
#